data_AF-A0A917TXV2-F1
#
_entry.id   AF-A0A917TXV2-F1
#
_cell.length_a   1.000
_cell.length_b   1.000
_cell.length_c   1.000
_cell.angle_alpha   90.00
_cell.angle_beta   90.00
_cell.angle_gamma   90.00
#
_symmetry.space_group_name_H-M   'P 1'
#
loop_
_entity.id
_entity.type
_entity.pdbx_description
1 polymer ?
#
loop_
_entity_poly.entity_id
_entity_poly.type
_entity_poly.pdbx_seq_one_letter_code
_entity_poly.pdbx_strand_id
1 'polypeptide(L)'
;MTKIKSLFAVLLLSFILIGCQNNNLNLSEDVSSIEVYEWSSEELVATIDDEEFIDELVKDLDNAKTGTTSDMDFESPDFELHFKSGNETLFEMGYYKKVMSLDVEGRYWDFSEDIMYNSELQLPLE
;
A
#
# COMPACT_ATOMS: atom_id res chain seq x y z
N MET A 1 0.44 48.53 32.30
CA MET A 1 0.24 47.07 32.17
C MET A 1 -1.25 46.87 31.90
N THR A 2 -1.74 46.51 30.72
CA THR A 2 -1.77 45.12 30.23
C THR A 2 -2.19 45.18 28.74
N LYS A 3 -1.24 45.03 27.81
CA LYS A 3 -1.49 44.89 26.35
C LYS A 3 -1.11 43.50 25.89
N ILE A 4 -1.70 42.46 26.48
CA ILE A 4 -1.50 41.08 26.03
C ILE A 4 -2.80 40.33 26.31
N LYS A 5 -3.80 40.45 25.42
CA LYS A 5 -5.01 39.61 25.49
C LYS A 5 -5.46 39.03 24.14
N SER A 6 -4.73 39.30 23.05
CA SER A 6 -5.20 38.96 21.70
C SER A 6 -4.29 38.02 20.89
N LEU A 7 -3.28 37.40 21.51
CA LEU A 7 -2.36 36.49 20.82
C LEU A 7 -2.61 35.00 21.12
N PHE A 8 -3.40 34.67 22.13
CA PHE A 8 -3.66 33.27 22.50
C PHE A 8 -4.72 32.57 21.63
N ALA A 9 -5.61 33.32 20.97
CA ALA A 9 -6.69 32.72 20.17
C ALA A 9 -6.20 32.17 18.82
N VAL A 10 -5.12 32.72 18.25
CA VAL A 10 -4.56 32.27 16.97
C VAL A 10 -3.69 31.01 17.13
N LEU A 11 -3.06 30.82 18.31
CA LEU A 11 -2.19 29.69 18.58
C LEU A 11 -2.95 28.36 18.80
N LEU A 12 -4.25 28.41 19.11
CA LEU A 12 -5.09 27.23 19.33
C LEU A 12 -5.69 26.66 18.03
N LEU A 13 -5.67 27.43 16.92
CA LEU A 13 -6.19 27.00 15.62
C LEU A 13 -5.18 26.17 14.80
N SER A 14 -3.90 26.19 15.18
CA SER A 14 -2.82 25.45 14.50
C SER A 14 -2.73 23.96 14.87
N PHE A 15 -3.53 23.47 15.83
CA PHE A 15 -3.51 22.05 16.25
C PHE A 15 -4.56 21.16 15.56
N ILE A 16 -5.40 21.70 14.67
CA ILE A 16 -6.50 20.94 14.03
C ILE A 16 -6.12 20.42 12.63
N LEU A 17 -4.84 20.49 12.25
CA LEU A 17 -4.34 20.03 10.95
C LEU A 17 -3.49 18.75 11.03
N ILE A 18 -3.55 18.01 12.14
CA ILE A 18 -3.22 16.58 12.09
C ILE A 18 -4.41 15.88 11.43
N GLY A 19 -4.59 16.13 10.12
CA GLY A 19 -5.45 15.31 9.30
C GLY A 19 -4.90 13.89 9.36
N CYS A 20 -5.77 12.90 9.55
CA CYS A 20 -5.38 11.51 9.41
C CYS A 20 -4.74 11.34 8.03
N GLN A 21 -3.42 11.18 7.97
CA GLN A 21 -2.77 10.55 6.83
C GLN A 21 -3.23 9.09 6.89
N ASN A 22 -4.33 8.79 6.21
CA ASN A 22 -4.91 7.46 6.17
C ASN A 22 -4.18 6.67 5.09
N ASN A 23 -2.91 6.36 5.36
CA ASN A 23 -2.11 5.50 4.49
C ASN A 23 -2.50 4.06 4.80
N ASN A 24 -2.90 3.32 3.76
CA ASN A 24 -3.24 1.91 3.92
C ASN A 24 -2.00 1.04 4.16
N LEU A 25 -0.85 1.42 3.62
CA LEU A 25 0.40 0.71 3.82
C LEU A 25 1.12 1.30 5.03
N ASN A 26 1.45 0.44 6.01
CA ASN A 26 2.24 0.82 7.16
C ASN A 26 3.73 0.54 6.91
N LEU A 27 4.35 1.32 6.02
CA LEU A 27 5.76 1.18 5.66
C LEU A 27 6.65 1.93 6.67
N SER A 28 7.67 1.27 7.21
CA SER A 28 8.62 1.89 8.14
C SER A 28 9.70 2.74 7.44
N GLU A 29 9.94 2.51 6.15
CA GLU A 29 10.93 3.16 5.32
C GLU A 29 10.43 3.28 3.87
N ASP A 30 11.16 4.01 3.03
CA ASP A 30 10.87 4.10 1.59
C ASP A 30 11.20 2.77 0.88
N VAL A 31 10.39 2.41 -0.11
CA VAL A 31 10.58 1.18 -0.88
C VAL A 31 11.62 1.40 -1.96
N SER A 32 12.70 0.63 -1.91
CA SER A 32 13.81 0.66 -2.89
C SER A 32 13.64 -0.32 -4.04
N SER A 33 12.91 -1.42 -3.83
CA SER A 33 12.62 -2.42 -4.87
C SER A 33 11.42 -3.27 -4.46
N ILE A 34 10.82 -3.95 -5.44
CA ILE A 34 9.77 -4.95 -5.22
C ILE A 34 10.26 -6.26 -5.83
N GLU A 35 10.47 -7.26 -4.99
CA GLU A 35 10.74 -8.63 -5.44
C GLU A 35 9.41 -9.33 -5.70
N VAL A 36 9.32 -10.02 -6.83
CA VAL A 36 8.11 -10.71 -7.27
C VAL A 36 8.40 -12.21 -7.28
N TYR A 37 7.67 -12.94 -6.46
CA TYR A 37 7.79 -14.39 -6.31
C TYR A 37 6.57 -15.09 -6.88
N GLU A 38 6.76 -16.26 -7.50
CA GLU A 38 5.64 -17.12 -7.89
C GLU A 38 4.98 -17.72 -6.65
N TRP A 39 3.66 -17.52 -6.51
CA TRP A 39 2.93 -17.83 -5.26
C TRP A 39 3.04 -19.30 -4.85
N SER A 40 3.17 -20.22 -5.80
CA SER A 40 3.11 -21.65 -5.53
C SER A 40 4.47 -22.30 -5.23
N SER A 41 5.55 -21.72 -5.75
CA SER A 41 6.90 -22.27 -5.71
C SER A 41 7.90 -21.42 -4.95
N GLU A 42 7.53 -20.18 -4.59
CA GLU A 42 8.41 -19.19 -3.95
C GLU A 42 9.64 -18.88 -4.83
N GLU A 43 9.55 -19.12 -6.15
CA GLU A 43 10.61 -18.77 -7.10
C GLU A 43 10.58 -17.26 -7.37
N LEU A 44 11.72 -16.58 -7.19
CA LEU A 44 11.88 -15.19 -7.59
C LEU A 44 11.80 -15.08 -9.12
N VAL A 45 10.74 -14.44 -9.63
CA VAL A 45 10.50 -14.28 -11.07
C VAL A 45 10.95 -12.93 -11.61
N ALA A 46 10.92 -11.89 -10.80
CA ALA A 46 11.34 -10.54 -11.19
C ALA A 46 11.74 -9.68 -9.99
N THR A 47 12.51 -8.64 -10.27
CA THR A 47 12.77 -7.54 -9.34
C THR A 47 12.47 -6.24 -10.07
N ILE A 48 11.61 -5.42 -9.47
CA ILE A 48 11.25 -4.10 -9.96
C ILE A 48 12.02 -3.07 -9.12
N ASP A 49 12.86 -2.27 -9.75
CA ASP A 49 13.70 -1.23 -9.12
C ASP A 49 13.51 0.15 -9.77
N ASP A 50 12.48 0.31 -10.61
CA ASP A 50 12.09 1.59 -11.19
C ASP A 50 11.42 2.48 -10.13
N GLU A 51 12.16 3.49 -9.66
CA GLU A 51 11.75 4.40 -8.59
C GLU A 51 10.43 5.12 -8.89
N GLU A 52 10.22 5.57 -10.14
CA GLU A 52 8.99 6.29 -10.53
C GLU A 52 7.76 5.38 -10.45
N PHE A 53 7.88 4.15 -10.94
CA PHE A 53 6.81 3.15 -10.84
C PHE A 53 6.53 2.74 -9.39
N ILE A 54 7.57 2.52 -8.58
CA ILE A 54 7.40 2.14 -7.17
C ILE A 54 6.68 3.25 -6.40
N ASP A 55 7.09 4.51 -6.59
CA ASP A 55 6.42 5.66 -5.97
C ASP A 55 4.96 5.78 -6.42
N GLU A 56 4.68 5.56 -7.71
CA GLU A 56 3.31 5.54 -8.23
C GLU A 56 2.48 4.42 -7.57
N LEU A 57 3.01 3.20 -7.51
CA LEU A 57 2.33 2.05 -6.95
C LEU A 57 2.07 2.20 -5.45
N VAL A 58 3.08 2.58 -4.67
CA VAL A 58 2.92 2.80 -3.22
C VAL A 58 1.87 3.86 -2.97
N LYS A 59 1.90 4.98 -3.72
CA LYS A 59 0.91 6.04 -3.60
C LYS A 59 -0.49 5.57 -4.00
N ASP A 60 -0.62 4.79 -5.06
CA ASP A 60 -1.90 4.25 -5.51
C ASP A 60 -2.51 3.34 -4.42
N LEU A 61 -1.72 2.42 -3.87
CA LEU A 61 -2.14 1.52 -2.80
C LEU A 61 -2.48 2.26 -1.49
N ASP A 62 -1.68 3.26 -1.11
CA ASP A 62 -1.91 4.06 0.11
C ASP A 62 -3.23 4.82 0.07
N ASN A 63 -3.66 5.24 -1.13
CA ASN A 63 -4.89 6.01 -1.33
C ASN A 63 -6.05 5.16 -1.84
N ALA A 64 -5.83 3.88 -2.14
CA ALA A 64 -6.86 3.00 -2.67
C ALA A 64 -8.02 2.84 -1.69
N LYS A 65 -9.24 2.72 -2.24
CA LYS A 65 -10.35 2.18 -1.45
C LYS A 65 -10.04 0.71 -1.14
N THR A 66 -10.34 0.26 0.06
CA THR A 66 -10.17 -1.14 0.44
C THR A 66 -11.51 -1.85 0.58
N GLY A 67 -11.49 -3.17 0.44
CA GLY A 67 -12.62 -4.08 0.67
C GLY A 67 -12.15 -5.32 1.42
N THR A 68 -12.98 -5.85 2.32
CA THR A 68 -12.61 -7.04 3.10
C THR A 68 -12.91 -8.32 2.32
N THR A 69 -12.07 -9.33 2.52
CA THR A 69 -12.16 -10.65 1.89
C THR A 69 -12.30 -11.79 2.91
N SER A 70 -12.40 -11.49 4.21
CA SER A 70 -12.32 -12.45 5.32
C SER A 70 -13.35 -13.59 5.27
N ASP A 71 -14.51 -13.35 4.65
CA ASP A 71 -15.60 -14.33 4.52
C ASP A 71 -15.79 -14.84 3.08
N MET A 72 -14.81 -14.62 2.20
CA MET A 72 -14.88 -15.01 0.79
C MET A 72 -14.04 -16.27 0.49
N ASP A 73 -14.49 -17.08 -0.46
CA ASP A 73 -13.73 -18.18 -1.03
C ASP A 73 -13.35 -17.81 -2.47
N PHE A 74 -12.04 -17.68 -2.74
CA PHE A 74 -11.50 -17.22 -4.02
C PHE A 74 -10.14 -17.89 -4.28
N GLU A 75 -9.70 -17.82 -5.54
CA GLU A 75 -8.42 -18.39 -5.95
C GLU A 75 -7.24 -17.64 -5.33
N SER A 76 -6.14 -18.35 -5.09
CA SER A 76 -4.91 -17.71 -4.62
C SER A 76 -4.30 -16.79 -5.69
N PRO A 77 -3.50 -15.79 -5.28
CA PRO A 77 -2.77 -14.91 -6.19
C PRO A 77 -1.84 -15.64 -7.18
N ASP A 78 -1.50 -14.98 -8.27
CA ASP A 78 -0.48 -15.47 -9.22
C ASP A 78 0.94 -15.26 -8.66
N PHE A 79 1.15 -14.15 -7.95
CA PHE A 79 2.44 -13.75 -7.40
C PHE A 79 2.32 -13.26 -5.96
N GLU A 80 3.43 -13.35 -5.25
CA GLU A 80 3.67 -12.67 -3.98
C GLU A 80 4.66 -11.52 -4.21
N LEU A 81 4.36 -10.35 -3.67
CA LEU A 81 5.17 -9.14 -3.79
C LEU A 81 5.82 -8.84 -2.45
N HIS A 82 7.13 -8.65 -2.45
CA HIS A 82 7.91 -8.25 -1.28
C HIS A 82 8.43 -6.84 -1.51
N PHE A 83 7.90 -5.87 -0.77
CA PHE A 83 8.35 -4.49 -0.82
C PHE A 83 9.61 -4.34 0.04
N LYS A 84 10.73 -3.94 -0.55
CA LYS A 84 12.06 -3.98 0.07
C LYS A 84 12.64 -2.59 0.34
N SER A 85 13.28 -2.39 1.49
CA SER A 85 14.29 -1.33 1.71
C SER A 85 15.67 -1.99 1.85
N GLY A 86 16.48 -1.93 0.79
CA GLY A 86 17.71 -2.72 0.69
C GLY A 86 17.43 -4.22 0.84
N ASN A 87 17.90 -4.82 1.93
CA ASN A 87 17.72 -6.26 2.20
C ASN A 87 16.48 -6.57 3.07
N GLU A 88 15.87 -5.56 3.69
CA GLU A 88 14.73 -5.72 4.60
C GLU A 88 13.42 -5.79 3.82
N THR A 89 12.54 -6.75 4.16
CA THR A 89 11.15 -6.76 3.65
C THR A 89 10.30 -5.91 4.58
N LEU A 90 9.71 -4.85 4.04
CA LEU A 90 8.84 -3.93 4.77
C LEU A 90 7.38 -4.40 4.79
N PHE A 91 6.94 -5.01 3.70
CA PHE A 91 5.55 -5.41 3.49
C PHE A 91 5.45 -6.50 2.43
N GLU A 92 4.48 -7.39 2.58
CA GLU A 92 4.22 -8.51 1.67
C GLU A 92 2.75 -8.53 1.29
N MET A 93 2.45 -8.81 0.01
CA MET A 93 1.06 -8.94 -0.44
C MET A 93 0.93 -9.81 -1.69
N GLY A 94 -0.28 -10.30 -1.94
CA GLY A 94 -0.62 -11.05 -3.14
C GLY A 94 -0.91 -10.16 -4.34
N TYR A 95 -0.55 -10.62 -5.53
CA TYR A 95 -0.86 -9.98 -6.80
C TYR A 95 -1.57 -10.93 -7.78
N TYR A 96 -2.65 -10.44 -8.39
CA TYR A 96 -3.39 -11.12 -9.45
C TYR A 96 -3.09 -10.51 -10.83
N LYS A 97 -2.75 -11.35 -11.80
CA LYS A 97 -2.58 -10.97 -13.21
C LYS A 97 -3.88 -10.51 -13.85
N LYS A 98 -5.03 -10.91 -13.31
CA LYS A 98 -6.35 -10.40 -13.69
C LYS A 98 -6.91 -9.48 -12.61
N VAL A 99 -7.81 -8.57 -13.01
CA VAL A 99 -8.58 -7.79 -12.04
C VAL A 99 -9.59 -8.71 -11.37
N MET A 100 -9.55 -8.75 -10.05
CA MET A 100 -10.45 -9.49 -9.19
C MET A 100 -11.55 -8.55 -8.69
N SER A 101 -12.76 -9.06 -8.49
CA SER A 101 -13.90 -8.30 -7.93
C SER A 101 -14.27 -8.90 -6.56
N LEU A 102 -13.55 -8.48 -5.52
CA LEU A 102 -13.66 -8.97 -4.14
C LEU A 102 -14.00 -7.80 -3.20
N ASP A 103 -15.29 -7.45 -3.11
CA ASP A 103 -15.84 -6.21 -2.49
C ASP A 103 -15.42 -4.90 -3.19
N VAL A 104 -14.18 -4.87 -3.71
CA VAL A 104 -13.62 -3.87 -4.61
C VAL A 104 -12.98 -4.55 -5.83
N GLU A 105 -12.86 -3.81 -6.93
CA GLU A 105 -12.13 -4.26 -8.12
C GLU A 105 -10.65 -3.94 -7.99
N GLY A 106 -9.74 -4.91 -8.16
CA GLY A 106 -8.31 -4.63 -8.11
C GLY A 106 -7.42 -5.85 -8.34
N ARG A 107 -6.13 -5.69 -8.07
CA ARG A 107 -5.09 -6.72 -8.28
C ARG A 107 -4.26 -7.05 -7.05
N TYR A 108 -4.31 -6.22 -6.02
CA TYR A 108 -3.43 -6.32 -4.86
C TYR A 108 -4.24 -6.72 -3.63
N TRP A 109 -3.77 -7.76 -2.94
CA TRP A 109 -4.46 -8.36 -1.80
C TRP A 109 -3.49 -8.51 -0.63
N ASP A 110 -3.75 -7.79 0.45
CA ASP A 110 -3.07 -8.01 1.72
C ASP A 110 -3.67 -9.25 2.37
N PHE A 111 -2.94 -10.36 2.26
CA PHE A 111 -3.31 -11.65 2.82
C PHE A 111 -3.12 -11.72 4.34
N SER A 112 -2.44 -10.75 4.96
CA SER A 112 -2.26 -10.70 6.41
C SER A 112 -3.47 -10.10 7.12
N GLU A 113 -4.16 -9.18 6.46
CA GLU A 113 -5.35 -8.48 6.98
C GLU A 113 -6.65 -8.87 6.23
N ASP A 114 -6.59 -9.79 5.27
CA ASP A 114 -7.70 -10.18 4.39
C ASP A 114 -8.32 -8.98 3.64
N ILE A 115 -7.49 -8.08 3.10
CA ILE A 115 -7.94 -6.83 2.45
C ILE A 115 -7.57 -6.80 0.97
N MET A 116 -8.56 -6.51 0.11
CA MET A 116 -8.36 -6.20 -1.30
C MET A 116 -8.24 -4.68 -1.50
N TYR A 117 -7.27 -4.25 -2.31
CA TYR A 117 -7.06 -2.86 -2.68
C TYR A 117 -7.71 -2.57 -4.03
N ASN A 118 -8.45 -1.47 -4.12
CA ASN A 118 -9.02 -0.98 -5.37
C ASN A 118 -7.94 -0.32 -6.24
N SER A 119 -7.03 -1.14 -6.73
CA SER A 119 -5.92 -0.75 -7.61
C SER A 119 -5.85 -1.76 -8.75
N GLU A 120 -5.95 -1.25 -9.98
CA GLU A 120 -5.79 -2.04 -11.20
C GLU A 120 -4.40 -1.86 -11.84
N LEU A 121 -3.51 -1.09 -11.19
CA LEU A 121 -2.18 -0.80 -11.69
C LEU A 121 -1.45 -2.11 -11.98
N GLN A 122 -0.94 -2.26 -13.20
CA GLN A 122 -0.31 -3.49 -13.64
C GLN A 122 1.20 -3.43 -13.39
N LEU A 123 1.76 -4.50 -12.81
CA LEU A 123 3.20 -4.61 -12.67
C LEU A 123 3.87 -4.72 -14.06
N PRO A 124 5.05 -4.13 -14.25
CA PRO A 124 5.82 -4.21 -15.50
C PRO A 124 6.51 -5.58 -15.64
N LEU A 125 5.72 -6.65 -15.66
CA LEU A 125 6.17 -8.03 -15.86
C LEU A 125 6.05 -8.42 -17.34
N GLU A 126 7.09 -9.06 -17.89
CA GLU A 126 7.13 -9.53 -19.29
C GLU A 126 6.15 -10.69 -19.58
#